data_AF-A0A918FIN9-F1
#
_entry.id   AF-A0A918FIN9-F1
#
_cell.length_a   1.000
_cell.length_b   1.000
_cell.length_c   1.000
_cell.angle_alpha   90.00
_cell.angle_beta   90.00
_cell.angle_gamma   90.00
#
_symmetry.space_group_name_H-M   'P 1'
#
loop_
_entity.id
_entity.type
_entity.pdbx_description
1 polymer ?
#
loop_
_entity_poly.entity_id
_entity_poly.type
_entity_poly.pdbx_seq_one_letter_code
_entity_poly.pdbx_strand_id
1 'polypeptide(L)'
;MNKHIKAARTFNITIWNTQDGAVISTTYMTVSIIRFMDGSVQCDRDGVSISEEEAIGYAQEASYSGRMVLISEYAATEEIGVKAGHQLHIELGRLGFKNHFEFATQILGRVVDHFRTLTKDEAREVRSAAFGQFGMVG
;
A
#
# COMPACT_ATOMS: atom_id res chain seq x y z
N MET A 1 -9.85 9.74 -18.15
CA MET A 1 -8.54 9.88 -17.48
C MET A 1 -8.46 8.79 -16.42
N ASN A 2 -7.58 7.80 -16.58
CA ASN A 2 -7.41 6.75 -15.56
C ASN A 2 -6.73 7.36 -14.33
N LYS A 3 -7.44 7.44 -13.21
CA LYS A 3 -6.87 7.93 -11.96
C LYS A 3 -5.97 6.85 -11.36
N HIS A 4 -4.74 7.21 -11.02
CA HIS A 4 -3.82 6.29 -10.35
C HIS A 4 -4.25 6.08 -8.90
N ILE A 5 -4.38 4.82 -8.48
CA ILE A 5 -4.75 4.45 -7.12
C ILE A 5 -3.56 4.67 -6.20
N LYS A 6 -3.77 5.44 -5.12
CA LYS A 6 -2.81 5.62 -4.03
C LYS A 6 -2.95 4.53 -2.97
N ALA A 7 -4.19 4.21 -2.61
CA ALA A 7 -4.49 3.12 -1.70
C ALA A 7 -5.91 2.61 -1.97
N ALA A 8 -6.14 1.33 -1.70
CA ALA A 8 -7.47 0.74 -1.69
C ALA A 8 -7.56 -0.21 -0.50
N ARG A 9 -8.70 -0.19 0.20
CA ARG A 9 -9.01 -1.17 1.23
C ARG A 9 -10.43 -1.65 1.04
N THR A 10 -10.64 -2.94 1.23
CA THR A 10 -11.95 -3.56 1.22
C THR A 10 -12.14 -4.34 2.52
N PHE A 11 -13.31 -4.18 3.12
CA PHE A 11 -13.68 -4.77 4.40
C PHE A 11 -14.96 -5.55 4.27
N ASN A 12 -15.03 -6.70 4.94
CA ASN A 12 -16.30 -7.30 5.31
C ASN A 12 -16.75 -6.70 6.64
N ILE A 13 -17.98 -6.21 6.65
CA ILE A 13 -18.61 -5.56 7.80
C ILE A 13 -19.87 -6.33 8.19
N THR A 14 -20.00 -6.59 9.49
CA THR A 14 -21.21 -7.14 10.08
C THR A 14 -21.86 -6.14 11.02
N ILE A 15 -23.11 -5.75 10.74
CA ILE A 15 -23.90 -4.82 11.55
C ILE A 15 -25.01 -5.59 12.24
N TRP A 16 -25.21 -5.35 13.53
CA TRP A 16 -26.33 -5.90 14.28
C TRP A 16 -27.40 -4.84 14.45
N ASN A 17 -28.59 -5.12 13.92
CA ASN A 17 -29.75 -4.33 14.24
C ASN A 17 -30.28 -4.84 15.57
N THR A 18 -30.34 -3.95 16.56
CA THR A 18 -30.82 -4.30 17.89
C THR A 18 -32.12 -3.58 18.19
N GLN A 19 -32.98 -4.25 18.95
CA GLN A 19 -34.17 -3.67 19.56
C GLN A 19 -34.14 -4.06 21.04
N ASP A 20 -34.23 -3.06 21.91
CA ASP A 20 -34.16 -3.24 23.38
C ASP A 20 -32.93 -4.03 23.85
N GLY A 21 -31.79 -3.85 23.16
CA GLY A 21 -30.52 -4.51 23.47
C GLY A 21 -30.40 -5.95 22.95
N ALA A 22 -31.45 -6.53 22.38
CA ALA A 22 -31.42 -7.82 21.70
C ALA A 22 -31.13 -7.64 20.21
N VAL A 23 -30.27 -8.49 19.64
CA VAL A 23 -30.03 -8.53 18.19
C VAL A 23 -31.26 -9.14 17.51
N ILE A 24 -31.92 -8.35 16.67
CA ILE A 24 -33.11 -8.78 15.92
C ILE A 24 -32.79 -9.15 14.47
N SER A 25 -31.71 -8.59 13.91
CA SER A 25 -31.19 -9.01 12.61
C SER A 25 -29.72 -8.66 12.46
N THR A 26 -29.07 -9.29 11.49
CA THR A 26 -27.66 -9.06 11.15
C THR A 26 -27.55 -8.75 9.67
N THR A 27 -26.88 -7.65 9.35
CA THR A 27 -26.57 -7.23 7.98
C THR A 27 -25.10 -7.48 7.70
N TYR A 28 -24.81 -8.14 6.58
CA TYR A 28 -23.46 -8.32 6.07
C TYR A 28 -23.30 -7.47 4.82
N MET A 29 -22.18 -6.75 4.74
CA MET A 29 -21.85 -5.94 3.57
C MET A 29 -20.35 -5.91 3.35
N THR A 30 -19.98 -5.66 2.11
CA THR A 30 -18.61 -5.34 1.71
C THR A 30 -18.51 -3.83 1.50
N VAL A 31 -17.52 -3.19 2.11
CA VAL A 31 -17.24 -1.77 1.89
C VAL A 31 -15.83 -1.63 1.35
N SER A 32 -15.70 -0.95 0.20
CA SER A 32 -14.40 -0.58 -0.35
C SER A 32 -14.19 0.92 -0.30
N ILE A 33 -12.96 1.32 0.00
CA ILE A 33 -12.50 2.71 0.00
C ILE A 33 -11.24 2.78 -0.85
N ILE A 34 -11.31 3.53 -1.95
CA ILE A 34 -10.21 3.76 -2.89
C ILE A 34 -9.80 5.23 -2.78
N ARG A 35 -8.56 5.47 -2.39
CA ARG A 35 -7.93 6.80 -2.44
C ARG A 35 -7.06 6.89 -3.67
N PHE A 36 -7.25 7.94 -4.46
CA PHE A 36 -6.45 8.22 -5.65
C PHE A 36 -5.31 9.18 -5.35
N MET A 37 -4.32 9.21 -6.24
CA MET A 37 -3.14 10.08 -6.13
C MET A 37 -3.50 11.57 -6.24
N ASP A 38 -4.61 11.91 -6.91
CA ASP A 38 -5.14 13.28 -7.01
C ASP A 38 -5.87 13.75 -5.73
N GLY A 39 -5.92 12.91 -4.69
CA GLY A 39 -6.60 13.18 -3.43
C GLY A 39 -8.09 12.85 -3.44
N SER A 40 -8.67 12.51 -4.60
CA SER A 40 -10.06 12.07 -4.65
C SER A 40 -10.25 10.69 -4.02
N VAL A 41 -11.47 10.45 -3.53
CA VAL A 41 -11.87 9.20 -2.87
C VAL A 41 -13.09 8.65 -3.57
N GLN A 42 -13.10 7.34 -3.78
CA GLN A 42 -14.27 6.60 -4.25
C GLN A 42 -14.56 5.49 -3.25
N CYS A 43 -15.83 5.38 -2.89
CA CYS A 43 -16.30 4.36 -1.98
C CYS A 43 -17.44 3.58 -2.62
N ASP A 44 -17.53 2.30 -2.31
CA ASP A 44 -18.68 1.47 -2.65
C ASP A 44 -19.09 0.56 -1.50
N ARG A 45 -20.39 0.26 -1.45
CA ARG A 45 -20.99 -0.78 -0.61
C ARG A 45 -21.62 -1.82 -1.52
N ASP A 46 -21.13 -3.05 -1.45
CA ASP A 46 -21.59 -4.17 -2.29
C ASP A 46 -21.64 -3.81 -3.79
N GLY A 47 -20.66 -3.04 -4.27
CA GLY A 47 -20.58 -2.58 -5.65
C GLY A 47 -21.43 -1.33 -5.98
N VAL A 48 -22.17 -0.78 -5.03
CA VAL A 48 -22.95 0.45 -5.20
C VAL A 48 -22.14 1.64 -4.66
N SER A 49 -21.94 2.66 -5.49
CA SER A 49 -21.22 3.88 -5.09
C SER A 49 -21.91 4.55 -3.89
N ILE A 50 -21.13 4.88 -2.87
CA ILE A 50 -21.58 5.61 -1.67
C ILE A 50 -20.65 6.79 -1.38
N SER A 51 -21.03 7.68 -0.47
CA SER A 51 -20.18 8.79 -0.05
C SER A 51 -19.02 8.31 0.85
N GLU A 52 -17.95 9.11 0.94
CA GLU A 52 -16.84 8.83 1.88
C GLU A 52 -17.35 8.83 3.34
N GLU A 53 -18.28 9.73 3.67
CA GLU A 53 -18.90 9.82 5.00
C GLU A 53 -19.67 8.54 5.36
N GLU A 54 -20.48 8.01 4.44
CA GLU A 54 -21.23 6.77 4.65
C GLU A 54 -20.29 5.57 4.84
N ALA A 55 -19.23 5.48 4.02
CA ALA A 55 -18.24 4.40 4.12
C ALA A 55 -17.46 4.45 5.45
N ILE A 56 -17.09 5.65 5.91
CA ILE A 56 -16.43 5.84 7.20
C ILE A 56 -17.39 5.46 8.34
N GLY A 57 -18.66 5.84 8.25
CA GLY A 57 -19.68 5.47 9.23
C GLY A 57 -19.76 3.96 9.45
N TYR A 58 -19.85 3.19 8.36
CA TYR A 58 -19.84 1.73 8.43
C TYR A 58 -18.56 1.16 9.03
N ALA A 59 -17.39 1.66 8.60
CA ALA A 59 -16.11 1.18 9.12
C ALA A 59 -15.96 1.48 10.62
N GLN A 60 -16.41 2.64 11.09
CA GLN A 60 -16.36 3.02 12.50
C GLN A 60 -17.29 2.14 13.35
N GLU A 61 -18.56 1.98 12.95
CA GLU A 61 -19.53 1.13 13.64
C GLU A 61 -19.04 -0.31 13.76
N ALA A 62 -18.49 -0.85 12.67
CA ALA A 62 -17.92 -2.20 12.62
C ALA A 62 -16.63 -2.33 13.45
N SER A 63 -15.79 -1.29 13.50
CA SER A 63 -14.56 -1.28 14.29
C SER A 63 -14.84 -1.29 15.80
N TYR A 64 -15.79 -0.48 16.28
CA TYR A 64 -16.14 -0.44 17.71
C TYR A 64 -16.74 -1.76 18.21
N SER A 65 -17.39 -2.49 17.31
CA SER A 65 -17.99 -3.78 17.60
C SER A 65 -17.06 -4.98 17.42
N GLY A 66 -15.85 -4.78 16.89
CA GLY A 66 -14.93 -5.87 16.54
C GLY A 66 -15.43 -6.73 15.37
N ARG A 67 -16.28 -6.19 14.51
CA ARG A 67 -17.02 -6.90 13.44
C ARG A 67 -16.61 -6.46 12.03
N MET A 68 -15.41 -5.93 11.93
CA MET A 68 -14.77 -5.51 10.68
C MET A 68 -13.60 -6.45 10.38
N VAL A 69 -13.60 -7.05 9.20
CA VAL A 69 -12.52 -7.89 8.70
C VAL A 69 -11.95 -7.25 7.44
N LEU A 70 -10.68 -6.86 7.46
CA LEU A 70 -9.96 -6.43 6.26
C LEU A 70 -9.79 -7.63 5.33
N ILE A 71 -10.31 -7.54 4.12
CA ILE A 71 -10.26 -8.62 3.12
C ILE A 71 -9.30 -8.33 1.97
N SER A 72 -9.05 -7.05 1.69
CA SER A 72 -8.07 -6.64 0.68
C SER A 72 -7.46 -5.30 1.07
N GLU A 73 -6.15 -5.18 0.89
CA GLU A 73 -5.42 -3.93 1.04
C GLU A 73 -4.44 -3.77 -0.11
N TYR A 74 -4.46 -2.58 -0.70
CA TYR A 74 -3.50 -2.11 -1.65
C TYR A 74 -2.99 -0.74 -1.17
N ALA A 75 -1.69 -0.55 -1.17
CA ALA A 75 -1.07 0.75 -0.99
C ALA A 75 -0.02 0.92 -2.08
N ALA A 76 -0.15 1.96 -2.89
CA ALA A 76 0.91 2.36 -3.80
C ALA A 76 2.11 2.76 -2.95
N THR A 77 3.18 1.96 -3.03
CA THR A 77 4.46 2.27 -2.43
C THR A 77 5.07 3.45 -3.17
N GLU A 78 5.31 4.55 -2.45
CA GLU A 78 5.90 5.76 -3.01
C GLU A 78 7.29 5.45 -3.58
N GLU A 79 7.50 5.83 -4.84
CA GLU A 79 8.80 5.79 -5.49
C GLU A 79 9.79 6.75 -4.81
N ILE A 80 11.06 6.37 -4.69
CA ILE A 80 12.08 7.20 -4.03
C ILE A 80 12.41 8.48 -4.82
N GLY A 81 12.09 8.52 -6.11
CA GLY A 81 12.29 9.67 -6.99
C GLY A 81 13.75 9.92 -7.36
N VAL A 82 13.96 10.96 -8.17
CA VAL A 82 15.26 11.24 -8.83
C VAL A 82 16.39 11.46 -7.84
N LYS A 83 16.16 12.26 -6.79
CA LYS A 83 17.21 12.63 -5.82
C LYS A 83 17.71 11.42 -5.04
N ALA A 84 16.80 10.62 -4.48
CA ALA A 84 17.18 9.44 -3.71
C ALA A 84 17.72 8.31 -4.62
N GLY A 85 17.19 8.18 -5.84
CA GLY A 85 17.72 7.25 -6.84
C GLY A 85 19.16 7.61 -7.25
N HIS A 86 19.47 8.89 -7.42
CA HIS A 86 20.84 9.34 -7.70
C HIS A 86 21.79 9.06 -6.53
N GLN A 87 21.32 9.29 -5.30
CA GLN A 87 22.09 8.97 -4.10
C GLN A 87 22.42 7.47 -4.01
N LEU A 88 21.44 6.60 -4.29
CA LEU A 88 21.66 5.15 -4.36
C LEU A 88 22.68 4.77 -5.45
N HIS A 89 22.62 5.42 -6.61
CA HIS A 89 23.61 5.22 -7.68
C HIS A 89 25.03 5.58 -7.24
N ILE A 90 25.20 6.72 -6.55
CA ILE A 90 26.50 7.13 -6.02
C ILE A 90 27.00 6.13 -4.97
N GLU A 91 26.13 5.67 -4.07
CA GLU A 91 26.48 4.72 -3.01
C GLU A 91 26.98 3.39 -3.60
N LEU A 92 26.27 2.82 -4.57
CA LEU A 92 26.70 1.59 -5.24
C LEU A 92 28.02 1.79 -5.99
N GLY A 93 28.21 2.94 -6.63
CA GLY A 93 29.48 3.28 -7.29
C GLY A 93 30.64 3.38 -6.31
N ARG A 94 30.42 3.94 -5.11
CA ARG A 94 31.43 4.00 -4.03
C ARG A 94 31.79 2.63 -3.49
N LEU A 95 30.84 1.69 -3.49
CA LEU A 95 31.06 0.29 -3.11
C LEU A 95 31.71 -0.52 -4.24
N GLY A 96 31.97 0.06 -5.41
CA GLY A 96 32.71 -0.57 -6.50
C GLY A 96 31.87 -1.46 -7.43
N PHE A 97 30.54 -1.45 -7.29
CA PHE A 97 29.66 -2.09 -8.27
C PHE A 97 29.77 -1.36 -9.60
N LYS A 98 29.98 -2.07 -10.72
CA LYS A 98 30.11 -1.44 -12.05
C LYS A 98 28.80 -1.36 -12.81
N ASN A 99 27.93 -2.36 -12.63
CA ASN A 99 26.60 -2.40 -13.23
C ASN A 99 25.53 -2.30 -12.15
N HIS A 100 25.22 -1.08 -11.74
CA HIS A 100 24.33 -0.81 -10.61
C HIS A 100 22.89 -1.32 -10.87
N PHE A 101 22.41 -1.17 -12.10
CA PHE A 101 21.05 -1.57 -12.49
C PHE A 101 20.90 -3.07 -12.60
N GLU A 102 21.91 -3.75 -13.16
CA GLU A 102 21.94 -5.22 -13.18
C GLU A 102 22.03 -5.80 -11.76
N PHE A 103 22.85 -5.20 -10.90
CA PHE A 103 22.91 -5.57 -9.49
C PHE A 103 21.54 -5.46 -8.82
N ALA A 104 20.86 -4.32 -8.94
CA ALA A 104 19.52 -4.15 -8.38
C ALA A 104 18.49 -5.10 -9.02
N THR A 105 18.62 -5.39 -10.31
CA THR A 105 17.77 -6.36 -11.03
C THR A 105 17.92 -7.76 -10.45
N GLN A 106 19.14 -8.18 -10.13
CA GLN A 106 19.41 -9.47 -9.51
C GLN A 106 18.85 -9.55 -8.09
N ILE A 107 19.00 -8.49 -7.29
CA ILE A 107 18.49 -8.44 -5.91
C ILE A 107 16.95 -8.48 -5.88
N LEU A 108 16.30 -7.68 -6.72
CA LEU A 108 14.84 -7.52 -6.70
C LEU A 108 14.09 -8.56 -7.55
N GLY A 109 14.81 -9.38 -8.33
CA GLY A 109 14.20 -10.39 -9.22
C GLY A 109 13.35 -9.79 -10.36
N ARG A 110 13.53 -8.50 -10.68
CA ARG A 110 12.82 -7.79 -11.74
C ARG A 110 13.73 -6.79 -12.42
N VAL A 111 13.44 -6.47 -13.70
CA VAL A 111 14.22 -5.47 -14.43
C VAL A 111 14.12 -4.09 -13.74
N VAL A 112 15.28 -3.47 -13.51
CA VAL A 112 15.42 -2.11 -12.94
C VAL A 112 16.13 -1.23 -13.95
N ASP A 113 15.39 -0.44 -14.72
CA ASP A 113 15.99 0.48 -15.68
C ASP A 113 16.51 1.76 -15.01
N HIS A 114 15.83 2.21 -13.96
CA HIS A 114 16.14 3.45 -13.24
C HIS A 114 15.85 3.32 -11.74
N PHE A 115 16.71 3.88 -10.89
CA PHE A 115 16.48 3.83 -9.44
C PHE A 115 15.36 4.73 -8.94
N ARG A 116 14.99 5.75 -9.70
CA ARG A 116 13.92 6.67 -9.30
C ARG A 116 12.57 5.96 -9.11
N THR A 117 12.37 4.83 -9.78
CA THR A 117 11.12 4.04 -9.76
C THR A 117 11.16 2.93 -8.72
N LEU A 118 12.23 2.83 -7.92
CA LEU A 118 12.25 1.92 -6.79
C LEU A 118 11.40 2.49 -5.67
N THR A 119 10.78 1.61 -4.90
CA THR A 119 10.17 1.96 -3.63
C THR A 119 11.23 2.16 -2.55
N LYS A 120 10.85 2.75 -1.41
CA LYS A 120 11.78 2.90 -0.27
C LYS A 120 12.30 1.55 0.23
N ASP A 121 11.45 0.51 0.23
CA ASP A 121 11.83 -0.82 0.69
C ASP A 121 12.76 -1.52 -0.29
N GLU A 122 12.46 -1.46 -1.59
CA GLU A 122 13.36 -2.01 -2.62
C GLU A 122 14.73 -1.32 -2.60
N ALA A 123 14.75 0.00 -2.46
CA ALA A 123 16.01 0.75 -2.35
C ALA A 123 16.80 0.38 -1.08
N ARG A 124 16.12 0.10 0.03
CA ARG A 124 16.75 -0.39 1.25
C ARG A 124 17.31 -1.79 1.05
N GLU A 125 16.57 -2.69 0.42
CA GLU A 125 17.02 -4.05 0.14
C GLU A 125 18.27 -4.07 -0.75
N VAL A 126 18.27 -3.27 -1.83
CA VAL A 126 19.44 -3.10 -2.70
C VAL A 126 20.64 -2.57 -1.91
N ARG A 127 20.45 -1.61 -0.99
CA ARG A 127 21.53 -1.14 -0.11
C ARG A 127 22.03 -2.23 0.82
N SER A 128 21.15 -2.88 1.57
CA SER A 128 21.54 -3.90 2.54
C SER A 128 22.21 -5.09 1.87
N ALA A 129 21.78 -5.47 0.66
CA ALA A 129 22.49 -6.47 -0.15
C ALA A 129 23.89 -5.99 -0.56
N ALA A 130 24.01 -4.73 -1.01
CA ALA A 130 25.28 -4.15 -1.40
C ALA A 130 26.27 -4.10 -0.21
N PHE A 131 25.83 -3.65 0.97
CA PHE A 131 26.66 -3.62 2.18
C PHE A 131 26.95 -5.03 2.74
N GLY A 132 25.97 -5.94 2.65
CA GLY A 132 26.09 -7.33 3.08
C GLY A 132 27.15 -8.12 2.31
N GLN A 133 27.36 -7.84 1.01
CA GLN A 133 28.46 -8.42 0.23
C GLN A 133 29.85 -7.99 0.72
N PHE A 134 29.95 -6.91 1.48
CA PHE A 134 31.19 -6.43 2.11
C PHE A 134 31.28 -6.75 3.60
N GLY A 135 30.35 -7.56 4.15
CA GLY A 135 30.32 -7.89 5.57
C GLY A 135 29.99 -6.71 6.48
N MET A 136 29.46 -5.61 5.92
CA MET A 136 28.97 -4.46 6.67
C MET A 136 27.46 -4.61 6.87
N VAL A 137 27.00 -4.74 8.11
CA VAL A 137 25.56 -4.68 8.42
C VAL A 137 25.14 -3.21 8.44
N GLY A 138 24.24 -2.83 7.53
CA GLY A 138 23.63 -1.51 7.42
C GLY A 138 22.15 -1.60 7.11
#